data_AF-A0A2E7MZ00-F1
#
_entry.id   AF-A0A2E7MZ00-F1
#
_cell.length_a   1.000
_cell.length_b   1.000
_cell.length_c   1.000
_cell.angle_alpha   90.00
_cell.angle_beta   90.00
_cell.angle_gamma   90.00
#
_symmetry.space_group_name_H-M   'P 1'
#
loop_
_entity.id
_entity.type
_entity.pdbx_description
1 polymer ?
#
loop_
_entity_poly.entity_id
_entity_poly.type
_entity_poly.pdbx_seq_one_letter_code
_entity_poly.pdbx_strand_id
1 'polypeptide(L)' 'MIDLTINCHHCFESFTIEIDTSDVSDQIVWDCVVCCNPNLISYQFRNSELLWIKVENGNE' A
#
# COMPACT_ATOMS: atom_id res chain seq x y z
N MET A 1 9.98 -5.37 8.08
CA MET A 1 9.49 -4.04 7.64
C MET A 1 10.27 -3.62 6.40
N ILE A 2 9.54 -3.19 5.36
CA ILE A 2 10.06 -2.71 4.08
C ILE A 2 9.32 -1.43 3.68
N ASP A 3 10.05 -0.48 3.09
CA ASP A 3 9.48 0.75 2.55
C ASP A 3 9.04 0.52 1.10
N LEU A 4 7.77 0.83 0.81
CA LEU A 4 7.23 0.79 -0.54
C LEU A 4 6.74 2.17 -0.95
N THR A 5 7.09 2.59 -2.17
CA THR A 5 6.53 3.81 -2.78
C THR A 5 5.33 3.42 -3.63
N ILE A 6 4.18 4.01 -3.33
CA ILE A 6 2.93 3.80 -4.05
C ILE A 6 2.34 5.12 -4.53
N ASN A 7 1.44 5.06 -5.51
CA ASN A 7 0.69 6.22 -5.97
C ASN A 7 -0.71 6.19 -5.36
N CYS A 8 -1.15 7.32 -4.80
CA CYS A 8 -2.49 7.44 -4.27
C CYS A 8 -3.55 7.22 -5.36
N HIS A 9 -4.61 6.47 -5.05
CA HIS A 9 -5.74 6.28 -5.96
C HIS A 9 -6.50 7.59 -6.25
N HIS A 10 -6.49 8.54 -5.31
CA HIS A 10 -7.31 9.76 -5.35
C HIS A 10 -6.60 10.95 -5.98
N CYS A 11 -5.40 11.29 -5.50
CA CYS A 11 -4.64 12.46 -5.97
C CYS A 11 -3.47 12.11 -6.90
N PHE A 12 -3.18 10.82 -7.10
CA PHE A 12 -2.09 10.32 -7.94
C PHE A 12 -0.65 10.70 -7.51
N GLU A 13 -0.50 11.41 -6.39
CA GLU A 13 0.81 11.68 -5.79
C GLU A 13 1.42 10.41 -5.20
N SER A 14 2.75 10.33 -5.26
CA SER A 14 3.50 9.22 -4.67
C SER A 14 3.78 9.46 -3.19
N PHE A 15 3.68 8.42 -2.37
CA PHE A 15 4.11 8.45 -0.97
C PHE A 15 4.63 7.07 -0.53
N THR A 16 5.41 7.07 0.56
CA THR A 16 6.02 5.86 1.11
C THR A 16 5.18 5.31 2.25
N ILE A 17 5.03 3.99 2.27
CA ILE A 17 4.40 3.22 3.36
C ILE A 17 5.40 2.19 3.91
N GLU A 18 5.27 1.88 5.19
CA GLU A 18 6.02 0.80 5.84
C GLU A 18 5.13 -0.45 5.92
N ILE A 19 5.58 -1.54 5.31
CA ILE A 19 4.87 -2.82 5.32
C ILE A 19 5.62 -3.84 6.17
N ASP A 20 4.91 -4.53 7.06
CA ASP A 20 5.45 -5.73 7.69
C ASP A 20 5.39 -6.90 6.71
N THR A 21 6.52 -7.58 6.55
CA THR A 21 6.70 -8.72 5.65
C THR A 21 6.56 -10.05 6.38
N SER A 22 6.11 -10.03 7.64
CA SER A 22 5.68 -11.21 8.39
C SER A 22 4.60 -11.99 7.65
N ASP A 23 3.69 -11.26 6.99
CA ASP A 23 2.56 -11.81 6.27
C ASP A 23 2.88 -11.94 4.78
N VAL A 24 2.64 -13.14 4.26
CA VAL A 24 2.87 -13.47 2.84
C VAL A 24 1.93 -12.68 1.93
N SER A 25 0.74 -12.35 2.42
CA SER A 25 -0.24 -11.52 1.70
C SER A 25 -1.18 -10.87 2.70
N ASP A 26 -1.47 -9.59 2.53
CA ASP A 26 -2.40 -8.86 3.39
C ASP A 26 -3.09 -7.71 2.63
N GLN A 27 -4.11 -7.13 3.26
CA GLN A 27 -4.79 -5.92 2.84
C GLN A 27 -4.83 -4.91 3.98
N ILE A 28 -4.35 -3.70 3.72
CA ILE A 28 -4.34 -2.61 4.69
C ILE A 28 -4.98 -1.36 4.11
N VAL A 29 -5.56 -0.53 4.99
CA VAL A 29 -6.02 0.80 4.64
C VAL A 29 -4.99 1.82 5.11
N TRP A 30 -4.57 2.70 4.21
CA TRP A 30 -3.61 3.76 4.52
C TRP A 30 -4.03 5.11 3.94
N ASP A 31 -4.09 6.12 4.79
CA ASP A 31 -4.45 7.48 4.39
C ASP A 31 -3.30 8.16 3.65
N CYS A 32 -3.57 8.69 2.47
CA CYS A 32 -2.58 9.44 1.72
C CYS A 32 -2.10 10.66 2.53
N VAL A 33 -0.80 10.78 2.75
CA VAL A 33 -0.21 11.93 3.48
C VAL A 33 -0.38 13.28 2.77
N VAL A 34 -0.79 13.26 1.49
CA VAL A 34 -0.98 14.47 0.68
C VAL A 34 -2.44 14.93 0.66
N CYS A 35 -3.39 14.01 0.41
CA CYS A 35 -4.81 14.34 0.25
C CYS A 35 -5.73 13.78 1.35
N CYS A 36 -5.17 13.06 2.32
CA CYS A 36 -5.87 12.46 3.46
C CYS A 36 -6.99 11.47 3.10
N ASN A 37 -7.07 10.99 1.85
CA ASN A 37 -8.04 9.97 1.48
C ASN A 37 -7.47 8.55 1.67
N PRO A 38 -8.27 7.60 2.15
CA PRO A 38 -7.85 6.23 2.38
C PRO A 38 -7.62 5.48 1.07
N ASN A 39 -6.54 4.70 1.03
CA ASN A 39 -6.21 3.80 -0.05
C ASN A 39 -6.28 2.36 0.48
N LEU A 40 -7.00 1.49 -0.21
CA LEU A 40 -6.93 0.05 0.03
C LEU A 40 -5.69 -0.49 -0.67
N ILE A 41 -4.75 -1.03 0.08
CA ILE A 41 -3.48 -1.55 -0.42
C ILE A 41 -3.48 -3.06 -0.21
N SER A 42 -3.48 -3.80 -1.31
CA SER A 42 -3.36 -5.26 -1.29
C SER A 42 -1.99 -5.65 -1.82
N TYR A 43 -1.30 -6.55 -1.14
CA TYR A 43 0.06 -6.95 -1.53
C TYR A 43 0.33 -8.43 -1.29
N GLN A 44 1.33 -8.95 -1.98
CA GLN A 44 1.87 -10.28 -1.73
C GLN A 44 3.39 -10.28 -1.79
N PHE A 45 4.01 -10.87 -0.77
CA PHE A 45 5.44 -11.13 -0.68
C PHE A 45 5.75 -12.61 -0.84
N ARG A 46 6.96 -12.92 -1.29
CA ARG A 46 7.55 -14.26 -1.18
C ARG A 46 9.03 -14.11 -0.86
N ASN A 47 9.48 -14.73 0.23
CA ASN A 47 10.87 -14.65 0.68
C ASN A 47 11.39 -13.19 0.79
N SER A 48 10.54 -12.27 1.26
CA SER A 48 10.83 -10.82 1.35
C SER A 48 10.93 -10.07 0.01
N GLU A 49 10.53 -10.69 -1.11
CA GLU A 49 10.41 -10.05 -2.42
C GLU A 49 8.94 -9.74 -2.71
N LEU A 50 8.64 -8.51 -3.15
CA LEU A 50 7.30 -8.10 -3.53
C LEU A 50 6.92 -8.74 -4.87
N LEU A 51 5.89 -9.58 -4.88
CA LEU A 51 5.39 -10.22 -6.10
C LEU A 51 4.39 -9.33 -6.84
N TRP A 52 3.46 -8.72 -6.09
CA TRP A 52 2.51 -7.76 -6.65
C TRP A 52 1.98 -6.84 -5.56
N ILE A 53 1.52 -5.68 -6.00
CA ILE A 53 0.82 -4.69 -5.19
C ILE A 53 -0.30 -4.06 -6.01
N LYS A 54 -1.41 -3.77 -5.35
CA LYS A 54 -2.57 -3.09 -5.93
C LYS A 54 -3.05 -2.01 -4.98
N VAL A 55 -3.35 -0.84 -5.53
CA VAL A 55 -3.84 0.33 -4.79
C VAL A 55 -5.20 0.74 -5.35
N GLU A 56 -6.20 0.75 -4.49
CA GLU A 56 -7.61 1.02 -4.83
C GLU A 56 -8.23 2.03 -3.87
N ASN A 57 -9.49 2.39 -4.12
CA ASN A 57 -10.28 3.24 -3.24
C ASN A 57 -10.50 2.56 -1.88
N GLY A 58 -10.07 3.19 -0.79
CA GLY A 58 -10.26 2.68 0.57
C GLY A 58 -11.55 3.10 1.26
N ASN A 59 -12.46 3.81 0.57
CA ASN A 59 -13.76 4.26 1.11
C ASN A 59 -14.93 3.29 0.80
N GLU A 60 -14.66 2.14 0.18
CA GLU A 60 -15.69 1.17 -0.24
C GLU A 60 -15.97 0.08 0.80
#